data_AF-A0A1T4UXA8-F1
#
_entry.id   AF-A0A1T4UXA8-F1
#
_cell.length_a   1.000
_cell.length_b   1.000
_cell.length_c   1.000
_cell.angle_alpha   90.00
_cell.angle_beta   90.00
_cell.angle_gamma   90.00
#
_symmetry.space_group_name_H-M   'P 1'
#
loop_
_entity.id
_entity.type
_entity.pdbx_description
1 polymer ?
#
loop_
_entity_poly.entity_id
_entity_poly.type
_entity_poly.pdbx_seq_one_letter_code
_entity_poly.pdbx_strand_id
1 'polypeptide(L)'
;MNNSIYRFKWDPELYITLEKDDFHRRYIDFNRVRYFNLPRKNEIIKGECTFASRDELVNKFKSEINSIINTYAVESIISMVSKTFSYIIWSDKKKLCLFAEPSIKKYSEYLYQRVQRKEIKRSSYCHIIHDLKLVFSLLGYNENYFDNILLVSRNDQESNQSYSRSDLKKILPLLRALFKQTATQFLDNPEKHKSSYVSSYTMTFEWNGKKTRFVVE
;
A
#
# COMPACT_ATOMS: atom_id res chain seq x y z
N MET A 1 -14.63 -35.89 -17.75
CA MET A 1 -13.45 -35.01 -17.87
C MET A 1 -13.87 -33.80 -18.69
N ASN A 2 -14.22 -32.69 -18.04
CA ASN A 2 -14.82 -31.53 -18.69
C ASN A 2 -13.75 -30.59 -19.25
N ASN A 3 -13.53 -30.69 -20.57
CA ASN A 3 -12.77 -29.76 -21.39
C ASN A 3 -13.48 -28.39 -21.51
N SER A 4 -13.43 -27.59 -20.44
CA SER A 4 -13.82 -26.16 -20.47
C SER A 4 -12.72 -25.21 -19.96
N ILE A 5 -11.52 -25.73 -19.69
CA ILE A 5 -10.45 -25.05 -18.93
C ILE A 5 -9.69 -23.99 -19.76
N TYR A 6 -9.90 -23.89 -21.07
CA TYR A 6 -9.03 -23.09 -21.96
C TYR A 6 -9.52 -21.69 -22.35
N ARG A 7 -10.49 -21.09 -21.66
CA ARG A 7 -10.97 -19.74 -22.05
C ARG A 7 -10.36 -18.56 -21.31
N PHE A 8 -9.69 -18.72 -20.17
CA PHE A 8 -9.09 -17.57 -19.45
C PHE A 8 -7.76 -17.95 -18.76
N LYS A 9 -6.65 -17.29 -19.15
CA LYS A 9 -5.29 -17.53 -18.61
C LYS A 9 -5.10 -16.88 -17.22
N TRP A 10 -6.03 -17.08 -16.29
CA TRP A 10 -5.82 -16.73 -14.88
C TRP A 10 -5.32 -17.97 -14.14
N ASP A 11 -4.12 -17.87 -13.60
CA ASP A 11 -3.42 -18.96 -12.92
C ASP A 11 -3.47 -18.74 -11.40
N PRO A 12 -4.13 -19.63 -10.63
CA PRO A 12 -4.17 -19.54 -9.17
C PRO A 12 -2.78 -19.53 -8.53
N GLU A 13 -1.78 -20.16 -9.14
CA GLU A 13 -0.43 -20.20 -8.57
C GLU A 13 0.23 -18.83 -8.57
N LEU A 14 -0.14 -17.93 -9.49
CA LEU A 14 0.37 -16.57 -9.55
C LEU A 14 -0.29 -15.61 -8.55
N TYR A 15 -1.16 -16.12 -7.69
CA TYR A 15 -1.81 -15.37 -6.64
C TYR A 15 -1.20 -15.71 -5.27
N ILE A 16 -0.60 -14.72 -4.61
CA ILE A 16 0.05 -14.90 -3.30
C ILE A 16 -0.78 -14.22 -2.21
N THR A 17 -0.94 -14.91 -1.10
CA THR A 17 -1.50 -14.36 0.15
C THR A 17 -0.37 -14.06 1.12
N LEU A 18 -0.34 -12.85 1.64
CA LEU A 18 0.57 -12.41 2.69
C LEU A 18 -0.21 -12.28 3.99
N GLU A 19 0.21 -13.00 5.02
CA GLU A 19 -0.42 -13.00 6.33
C GLU A 19 0.30 -12.03 7.26
N LYS A 20 -0.39 -11.00 7.73
CA LYS A 20 0.15 -10.05 8.70
C LYS A 20 -0.15 -10.49 10.13
N ASP A 21 -1.37 -10.95 10.34
CA ASP A 21 -1.90 -11.58 11.55
C ASP A 21 -3.13 -12.42 11.16
N ASP A 22 -3.76 -13.08 12.12
CA ASP A 22 -4.90 -13.99 11.89
C ASP A 22 -6.10 -13.33 11.18
N PHE A 23 -6.23 -12.00 11.24
CA PHE A 23 -7.38 -11.25 10.72
C PHE A 23 -7.04 -10.41 9.48
N HIS A 24 -5.77 -10.04 9.29
CA HIS A 24 -5.33 -9.15 8.23
C HIS A 24 -4.50 -9.89 7.18
N ARG A 25 -5.18 -10.29 6.10
CA ARG A 25 -4.55 -10.86 4.91
C ARG A 25 -4.42 -9.81 3.81
N ARG A 26 -3.27 -9.77 3.16
CA ARG A 26 -3.01 -8.98 1.96
C ARG A 26 -2.78 -9.93 0.78
N TYR A 27 -3.01 -9.43 -0.43
CA TYR A 27 -2.92 -10.25 -1.63
C TYR A 27 -2.13 -9.57 -2.72
N ILE A 28 -1.37 -10.36 -3.46
CA ILE A 28 -0.66 -9.93 -4.66
C ILE A 28 -1.07 -10.85 -5.81
N ASP A 29 -1.65 -10.26 -6.85
CA ASP A 29 -2.04 -10.99 -8.07
C ASP A 29 -1.03 -10.74 -9.18
N PHE A 30 -0.07 -11.65 -9.34
CA PHE A 30 0.96 -11.58 -10.38
C PHE A 30 0.41 -11.92 -11.78
N ASN A 31 -0.78 -12.52 -11.90
CA ASN A 31 -1.41 -12.72 -13.21
C ASN A 31 -1.54 -11.42 -13.97
N ARG A 32 -1.78 -10.31 -13.25
CA ARG A 32 -1.95 -8.98 -13.82
C ARG A 32 -0.71 -8.51 -14.60
N VAL A 33 0.49 -8.94 -14.17
CA VAL A 33 1.76 -8.56 -14.81
C VAL A 33 1.93 -9.20 -16.19
N ARG A 34 1.20 -10.29 -16.48
CA ARG A 34 1.23 -10.97 -17.79
C ARG A 34 0.58 -10.16 -18.91
N TYR A 35 -0.14 -9.11 -18.58
CA TYR A 35 -0.92 -8.29 -19.50
C TYR A 35 -0.47 -6.82 -19.45
N PHE A 36 -0.72 -6.09 -20.52
CA PHE A 36 -0.45 -4.65 -20.55
C PHE A 36 -1.38 -3.90 -19.57
N ASN A 37 -0.84 -2.89 -18.90
CA ASN A 37 -1.54 -2.01 -17.96
C ASN A 37 -2.10 -2.69 -16.70
N LEU A 38 -1.70 -3.92 -16.39
CA LEU A 38 -2.09 -4.66 -15.18
C LEU A 38 -3.62 -4.64 -14.96
N PRO A 39 -4.41 -5.25 -15.85
CA PRO A 39 -5.86 -5.32 -15.75
C PRO A 39 -6.30 -5.97 -14.43
N ARG A 40 -7.54 -5.71 -14.02
CA ARG A 40 -8.16 -6.33 -12.85
C ARG A 40 -8.49 -7.80 -13.18
N LYS A 41 -8.61 -8.63 -12.13
CA LYS A 41 -9.00 -10.04 -12.25
C LYS A 41 -10.22 -10.27 -13.15
N ASN A 42 -11.27 -9.46 -12.97
CA ASN A 42 -12.50 -9.60 -13.76
C ASN A 42 -12.29 -9.30 -15.25
N GLU A 43 -11.40 -8.37 -15.61
CA GLU A 43 -11.07 -8.05 -17.01
C GLU A 43 -10.28 -9.21 -17.65
N ILE A 44 -9.38 -9.84 -16.88
CA ILE A 44 -8.65 -11.04 -17.30
C ILE A 44 -9.61 -12.21 -17.54
N ILE A 45 -10.54 -12.45 -16.61
CA ILE A 45 -11.54 -13.52 -16.69
C ILE A 45 -12.57 -13.27 -17.81
N LYS A 46 -12.75 -12.02 -18.26
CA LYS A 46 -13.59 -11.74 -19.42
C LYS A 46 -12.83 -11.81 -20.75
N GLY A 47 -11.50 -11.82 -20.71
CA GLY A 47 -10.66 -11.79 -21.90
C GLY A 47 -10.58 -10.41 -22.57
N GLU A 48 -10.93 -9.34 -21.88
CA GLU A 48 -10.95 -7.95 -22.40
C GLU A 48 -9.57 -7.27 -22.31
N CYS A 49 -8.49 -8.05 -22.22
CA CYS A 49 -7.15 -7.55 -21.94
C CYS A 49 -6.11 -8.03 -22.96
N THR A 50 -5.13 -7.16 -23.22
CA THR A 50 -4.03 -7.47 -24.14
C THR A 50 -2.89 -8.19 -23.43
N PHE A 51 -2.57 -9.40 -23.89
CA PHE A 51 -1.45 -10.19 -23.36
C PHE A 51 -0.10 -9.54 -23.72
N ALA A 52 0.79 -9.44 -22.74
CA ALA A 52 2.11 -8.80 -22.89
C ALA A 52 3.28 -9.79 -22.98
N SER A 53 3.01 -11.10 -22.91
CA SER A 53 4.01 -12.17 -23.03
C SER A 53 5.18 -12.06 -22.04
N ARG A 54 4.85 -11.80 -20.77
CA ARG A 54 5.82 -11.56 -19.68
C ARG A 54 5.95 -12.74 -18.71
N ASP A 55 5.62 -13.96 -19.13
CA ASP A 55 5.50 -15.10 -18.21
C ASP A 55 6.80 -15.39 -17.44
N GLU A 56 7.97 -15.29 -18.09
CA GLU A 56 9.28 -15.46 -17.44
C GLU A 56 9.52 -14.42 -16.33
N LEU A 57 9.27 -13.15 -16.64
CA LEU A 57 9.37 -12.05 -15.68
C LEU A 57 8.40 -12.27 -14.51
N VAL A 58 7.17 -12.68 -14.79
CA VAL A 58 6.13 -12.91 -13.77
C VAL A 58 6.56 -14.02 -12.81
N ASN A 59 7.04 -15.15 -13.34
CA ASN A 59 7.53 -16.28 -12.54
C ASN A 59 8.74 -15.89 -11.70
N LYS A 60 9.71 -15.18 -12.30
CA LYS A 60 10.87 -14.65 -11.56
C LYS A 60 10.43 -13.72 -10.44
N PHE A 61 9.56 -12.76 -10.74
CA PHE A 61 9.12 -11.78 -9.75
C PHE A 61 8.33 -12.41 -8.61
N LYS A 62 7.46 -13.38 -8.91
CA LYS A 62 6.78 -14.18 -7.88
C LYS A 62 7.79 -14.92 -7.00
N SER A 63 8.78 -15.58 -7.61
CA SER A 63 9.81 -16.34 -6.89
C SER A 63 10.64 -15.46 -5.96
N GLU A 64 11.09 -14.30 -6.43
CA GLU A 64 11.86 -13.34 -5.63
C GLU A 64 11.02 -12.70 -4.51
N ILE A 65 9.73 -12.47 -4.74
CA ILE A 65 8.86 -12.02 -3.64
C ILE A 65 8.71 -13.13 -2.60
N ASN A 66 8.48 -14.38 -3.02
CA ASN A 66 8.38 -15.51 -2.10
C ASN A 66 9.64 -15.71 -1.26
N SER A 67 10.83 -15.45 -1.81
CA SER A 67 12.10 -15.58 -1.07
C SER A 67 12.23 -14.56 0.08
N ILE A 68 11.57 -13.39 -0.03
CA ILE A 68 11.67 -12.31 0.96
C ILE A 68 10.47 -12.20 1.91
N ILE A 69 9.39 -12.98 1.72
CA ILE A 69 8.15 -12.91 2.51
C ILE A 69 8.41 -13.02 4.01
N ASN A 70 9.32 -13.90 4.41
CA ASN A 70 9.63 -14.14 5.82
C ASN A 70 10.63 -13.14 6.41
N THR A 71 11.28 -12.33 5.56
CA THR A 71 12.35 -11.42 5.98
C THR A 71 11.84 -9.99 6.14
N TYR A 72 10.89 -9.57 5.31
CA TYR A 72 10.36 -8.21 5.30
C TYR A 72 8.94 -8.15 5.85
N ALA A 73 8.60 -7.03 6.49
CA ALA A 73 7.23 -6.77 6.90
C ALA A 73 6.28 -6.76 5.69
N VAL A 74 5.09 -7.35 5.87
CA VAL A 74 4.05 -7.45 4.82
C VAL A 74 3.75 -6.10 4.16
N GLU A 75 3.65 -5.03 4.96
CA GLU A 75 3.38 -3.67 4.43
C GLU A 75 4.51 -3.15 3.53
N SER A 76 5.76 -3.50 3.84
CA SER A 76 6.92 -3.13 3.01
C SER A 76 6.87 -3.85 1.67
N ILE A 77 6.56 -5.15 1.66
CA ILE A 77 6.42 -5.95 0.44
C ILE A 77 5.27 -5.40 -0.42
N ILE A 78 4.11 -5.14 0.17
CA ILE A 78 2.95 -4.58 -0.54
C ILE A 78 3.26 -3.20 -1.11
N SER A 79 3.91 -2.32 -0.33
CA SER A 79 4.35 -1.01 -0.79
C SER A 79 5.27 -1.14 -2.01
N MET A 80 6.30 -1.97 -1.91
CA MET A 80 7.29 -2.19 -2.96
C MET A 80 6.64 -2.72 -4.24
N VAL A 81 5.83 -3.79 -4.14
CA VAL A 81 5.13 -4.38 -5.28
C VAL A 81 4.15 -3.38 -5.92
N SER A 82 3.42 -2.61 -5.12
CA SER A 82 2.47 -1.60 -5.63
C SER A 82 3.17 -0.48 -6.41
N LYS A 83 4.36 -0.06 -5.96
CA LYS A 83 5.19 0.94 -6.66
C LYS A 83 5.74 0.37 -7.97
N THR A 84 6.20 -0.88 -7.96
CA THR A 84 6.62 -1.59 -9.19
C THR A 84 5.46 -1.72 -10.18
N PHE A 85 4.27 -2.07 -9.72
CA PHE A 85 3.08 -2.15 -10.57
C PHE A 85 2.75 -0.79 -11.19
N SER A 86 2.85 0.29 -10.41
CA SER A 86 2.67 1.66 -10.91
C SER A 86 3.69 2.02 -12.01
N TYR A 87 4.95 1.62 -11.83
CA TYR A 87 6.00 1.77 -12.84
C TYR A 87 5.72 0.96 -14.11
N ILE A 88 5.27 -0.30 -14.00
CA ILE A 88 4.92 -1.13 -15.15
C ILE A 88 3.77 -0.50 -15.93
N ILE A 89 2.69 -0.11 -15.24
CA ILE A 89 1.53 0.56 -15.87
C ILE A 89 1.97 1.83 -16.60
N TRP A 90 2.82 2.63 -15.97
CA TRP A 90 3.31 3.86 -16.60
C TRP A 90 4.17 3.57 -17.84
N SER A 91 5.05 2.57 -17.77
CA SER A 91 5.91 2.16 -18.87
C SER A 91 5.11 1.61 -20.04
N ASP A 92 4.06 0.83 -19.77
CA ASP A 92 3.12 0.30 -20.76
C ASP A 92 2.42 1.43 -21.52
N LYS A 93 1.90 2.43 -20.80
CA LYS A 93 1.28 3.62 -21.40
C LYS A 93 2.23 4.42 -22.28
N LYS A 94 3.53 4.41 -21.95
CA LYS A 94 4.58 5.10 -22.71
C LYS A 94 5.26 4.22 -23.75
N LYS A 95 4.83 2.95 -23.89
CA LYS A 95 5.42 1.95 -24.79
C LYS A 95 6.93 1.79 -24.59
N LEU A 96 7.37 1.82 -23.34
CA LEU A 96 8.78 1.67 -22.96
C LEU A 96 9.06 0.22 -22.55
N CYS A 97 10.28 -0.25 -22.84
CA CYS A 97 10.75 -1.54 -22.36
C CYS A 97 10.85 -1.53 -20.82
N LEU A 98 10.31 -2.56 -20.17
CA LEU A 98 10.39 -2.68 -18.71
C LEU A 98 11.81 -3.01 -18.27
N PHE A 99 12.18 -2.56 -17.07
CA PHE A 99 13.46 -2.87 -16.42
C PHE A 99 14.71 -2.47 -17.24
N ALA A 100 14.59 -1.45 -18.09
CA ALA A 100 15.67 -0.90 -18.89
C ALA A 100 16.06 0.52 -18.46
N GLU A 101 17.32 0.91 -18.63
CA GLU A 101 17.83 2.24 -18.27
C GLU A 101 16.97 3.40 -18.82
N PRO A 102 16.55 3.42 -20.10
CA PRO A 102 15.76 4.53 -20.63
C PRO A 102 14.38 4.64 -19.97
N SER A 103 13.82 3.52 -19.52
CA SER A 103 12.49 3.49 -18.90
C SER A 103 12.52 4.04 -17.49
N ILE A 104 13.53 3.70 -16.70
CA ILE A 104 13.66 4.18 -15.32
C ILE A 104 14.05 5.65 -15.30
N LYS A 105 14.92 6.09 -16.22
CA LYS A 105 15.27 7.50 -16.36
C LYS A 105 14.04 8.36 -16.64
N LYS A 106 13.25 8.00 -17.66
CA LYS A 106 12.01 8.74 -17.99
C LYS A 106 10.96 8.63 -16.88
N TYR A 107 10.89 7.51 -16.16
CA TYR A 107 9.99 7.38 -15.02
C TYR A 107 10.41 8.30 -13.86
N SER A 108 11.72 8.42 -13.60
CA SER A 108 12.26 9.34 -12.61
C SER A 108 11.92 10.79 -12.95
N GLU A 109 12.05 11.20 -14.22
CA GLU A 109 11.67 12.53 -14.70
C GLU A 109 10.17 12.79 -14.51
N TYR A 110 9.33 11.80 -14.84
CA TYR A 110 7.89 11.88 -14.62
C TYR A 110 7.55 12.05 -13.12
N LEU A 111 8.14 11.25 -12.24
CA LEU A 111 7.93 11.38 -10.80
C LEU A 111 8.41 12.74 -10.29
N TYR A 112 9.54 13.24 -10.80
CA TYR A 112 10.07 14.56 -10.45
C TYR A 112 9.11 15.68 -10.87
N GLN A 113 8.52 15.62 -12.06
CA GLN A 113 7.48 16.56 -12.49
C GLN A 113 6.24 16.51 -11.58
N ARG A 114 5.88 15.34 -11.03
CA ARG A 114 4.80 15.23 -10.03
C ARG A 114 5.18 15.88 -8.70
N VAL A 115 6.43 15.77 -8.28
CA VAL A 115 6.96 16.51 -7.11
C VAL A 115 6.86 18.01 -7.34
N GLN A 116 7.30 18.51 -8.50
CA GLN A 116 7.23 19.94 -8.83
C GLN A 116 5.79 20.48 -8.84
N ARG A 117 4.83 19.65 -9.30
CA ARG A 117 3.39 19.94 -9.25
C ARG A 117 2.74 19.75 -7.88
N LYS A 118 3.53 19.37 -6.85
CA LYS A 118 3.06 19.07 -5.48
C LYS A 118 2.03 17.94 -5.41
N GLU A 119 2.00 17.05 -6.40
CA GLU A 119 1.12 15.87 -6.41
C GLU A 119 1.65 14.76 -5.50
N ILE A 120 2.97 14.71 -5.29
CA ILE A 120 3.65 13.79 -4.39
C ILE A 120 4.74 14.54 -3.61
N LYS A 121 5.06 14.05 -2.41
CA LYS A 121 6.19 14.56 -1.61
C LYS A 121 7.53 14.07 -2.22
N ARG A 122 8.60 14.83 -2.02
CA ARG A 122 10.00 14.45 -2.29
C ARG A 122 10.38 13.16 -1.55
N SER A 123 9.90 12.98 -0.33
CA SER A 123 10.10 11.73 0.42
C SER A 123 9.44 10.54 -0.29
N SER A 124 8.23 10.72 -0.83
CA SER A 124 7.55 9.70 -1.65
C SER A 124 8.35 9.38 -2.91
N TYR A 125 8.89 10.39 -3.60
CA TYR A 125 9.80 10.19 -4.73
C TYR A 125 10.99 9.30 -4.34
N CYS A 126 11.71 9.65 -3.28
CA CYS A 126 12.86 8.88 -2.81
C CYS A 126 12.49 7.43 -2.46
N HIS A 127 11.35 7.22 -1.80
CA HIS A 127 10.88 5.87 -1.47
C HIS A 127 10.46 5.07 -2.70
N ILE A 128 9.90 5.69 -3.74
CA ILE A 128 9.56 4.99 -4.99
C ILE A 128 10.84 4.54 -5.69
N ILE A 129 11.82 5.45 -5.82
CA ILE A 129 13.10 5.15 -6.46
C ILE A 129 13.86 4.06 -5.70
N HIS A 130 13.90 4.13 -4.38
CA HIS A 130 14.56 3.13 -3.54
C HIS A 130 13.92 1.74 -3.69
N ASP A 131 12.60 1.64 -3.57
CA ASP A 131 11.89 0.36 -3.70
C ASP A 131 12.06 -0.24 -5.11
N LEU A 132 12.05 0.61 -6.15
CA LEU A 132 12.34 0.15 -7.51
C LEU A 132 13.76 -0.36 -7.66
N LYS A 133 14.76 0.33 -7.08
CA LYS A 133 16.16 -0.14 -7.12
C LYS A 133 16.29 -1.52 -6.48
N LEU A 134 15.63 -1.74 -5.35
CA LEU A 134 15.59 -3.03 -4.65
C LEU A 134 14.95 -4.11 -5.53
N VAL A 135 13.81 -3.83 -6.17
CA VAL A 135 13.16 -4.80 -7.08
C VAL A 135 14.01 -5.10 -8.31
N PHE A 136 14.70 -4.10 -8.88
CA PHE A 136 15.63 -4.33 -9.98
C PHE A 136 16.74 -5.29 -9.55
N SER A 137 17.33 -5.06 -8.37
CA SER A 137 18.34 -5.93 -7.77
C SER A 137 17.86 -7.37 -7.59
N LEU A 138 16.69 -7.55 -6.95
CA LEU A 138 16.08 -8.87 -6.75
C LEU A 138 15.85 -9.61 -8.08
N LEU A 139 15.36 -8.89 -9.08
CA LEU A 139 15.13 -9.44 -10.41
C LEU A 139 16.43 -9.58 -11.24
N GLY A 140 17.61 -9.31 -10.68
CA GLY A 140 18.91 -9.44 -11.33
C GLY A 140 19.16 -8.43 -12.45
N TYR A 141 18.47 -7.29 -12.43
CA TYR A 141 18.73 -6.17 -13.35
C TYR A 141 19.81 -5.24 -12.80
N ASN A 142 20.45 -4.49 -13.70
CA ASN A 142 21.54 -3.59 -13.32
C ASN A 142 21.05 -2.42 -12.47
N GLU A 143 21.54 -2.34 -11.24
CA GLU A 143 21.25 -1.26 -10.30
C GLU A 143 21.83 0.09 -10.70
N ASN A 144 22.88 0.10 -11.54
CA ASN A 144 23.57 1.32 -11.97
C ASN A 144 22.68 2.19 -12.86
N TYR A 145 21.57 1.65 -13.38
CA TYR A 145 20.55 2.44 -14.09
C TYR A 145 19.95 3.55 -13.22
N PHE A 146 20.10 3.45 -11.90
CA PHE A 146 19.63 4.45 -10.94
C PHE A 146 20.68 5.52 -10.61
N ASP A 147 21.93 5.39 -11.06
CA ASP A 147 22.99 6.36 -10.72
C ASP A 147 22.82 7.68 -11.49
N ASN A 148 22.22 7.63 -12.67
CA ASN A 148 22.04 8.76 -13.58
C ASN A 148 20.63 9.39 -13.54
N ILE A 149 19.85 9.12 -12.49
CA ILE A 149 18.50 9.68 -12.34
C ILE A 149 18.53 10.98 -11.53
N LEU A 150 17.45 11.76 -11.63
CA LEU A 150 17.31 13.01 -10.87
C LEU A 150 17.28 12.71 -9.36
N LEU A 151 18.24 13.24 -8.61
CA LEU A 151 18.24 13.17 -7.15
C LEU A 151 17.42 14.33 -6.58
N VAL A 152 16.56 14.01 -5.61
CA VAL A 152 15.72 14.98 -4.92
C VAL A 152 16.08 14.98 -3.45
N SER A 153 16.39 16.14 -2.89
CA SER A 153 16.67 16.28 -1.45
C SER A 153 15.43 15.96 -0.61
N ARG A 154 15.61 15.27 0.53
CA ARG A 154 14.55 14.81 1.45
C ARG A 154 13.96 15.91 2.35
N ASN A 155 14.21 17.19 2.06
CA ASN A 155 13.87 18.32 2.94
C ASN A 155 12.38 18.69 3.01
N ASP A 156 11.46 17.76 2.75
CA ASP A 156 10.01 17.97 2.88
C ASP A 156 9.53 17.77 4.34
N GLN A 157 10.36 18.07 5.34
CA GLN A 157 9.91 18.08 6.72
C GLN A 157 8.89 19.22 6.88
N GLU A 158 7.61 18.86 6.87
CA GLU A 158 6.58 19.68 7.49
C GLU A 158 6.99 19.86 8.95
N SER A 159 6.97 21.11 9.44
CA SER A 159 7.11 21.34 10.87
C SER A 159 5.90 20.67 11.53
N ASN A 160 6.14 19.56 12.24
CA ASN A 160 5.17 19.06 13.19
C ASN A 160 5.04 20.16 14.24
N GLN A 161 4.04 21.03 14.10
CA GLN A 161 3.76 22.05 15.10
C GLN A 161 3.36 21.31 16.36
N SER A 162 4.31 21.20 17.30
CA SER A 162 4.03 20.71 18.64
C SER A 162 2.88 21.52 19.22
N TYR A 163 1.93 20.84 19.87
CA TYR A 163 0.86 21.52 20.59
C TYR A 163 1.44 22.61 21.49
N SER A 164 0.94 23.83 21.35
CA SER A 164 1.34 24.92 22.23
C SER A 164 0.86 24.62 23.66
N ARG A 165 1.43 25.32 24.67
CA ARG A 165 0.94 25.21 26.06
C ARG A 165 -0.55 25.56 26.16
N SER A 166 -1.05 26.48 25.34
CA SER A 166 -2.47 26.82 25.25
C SER A 166 -3.33 25.70 24.66
N ASP A 167 -2.83 24.98 23.65
CA ASP A 167 -3.55 23.84 23.05
C ASP A 167 -3.64 22.69 24.05
N LEU A 168 -2.53 22.39 24.74
CA LEU A 168 -2.51 21.38 25.79
C LEU A 168 -3.48 21.73 26.93
N LYS A 169 -3.57 22.99 27.36
CA LYS A 169 -4.55 23.43 28.37
C LYS A 169 -6.00 23.22 27.94
N LYS A 170 -6.30 23.23 26.63
CA LYS A 170 -7.64 22.95 26.10
C LYS A 170 -7.91 21.46 25.93
N ILE A 171 -6.90 20.69 25.49
CA ILE A 171 -7.00 19.26 25.23
C ILE A 171 -7.06 18.44 26.52
N LEU A 172 -6.27 18.80 27.54
CA LEU A 172 -6.17 18.02 28.78
C LEU A 172 -7.50 17.89 29.54
N PRO A 173 -8.31 18.95 29.75
CA PRO A 173 -9.62 18.82 30.38
C PRO A 173 -10.58 17.93 29.59
N LEU A 174 -10.55 18.04 28.25
CA LEU A 174 -11.35 17.21 27.35
C LEU A 174 -10.99 15.74 27.51
N LEU A 175 -9.70 15.39 27.42
CA LEU A 175 -9.22 14.02 27.59
C LEU A 175 -9.55 13.47 28.98
N ARG A 176 -9.34 14.28 30.03
CA ARG A 176 -9.64 13.87 31.41
C ARG A 176 -11.12 13.58 31.61
N ALA A 177 -12.00 14.41 31.06
CA ALA A 177 -13.43 14.20 31.12
C ALA A 177 -13.89 12.99 30.31
N LEU A 178 -13.30 12.80 29.12
CA LEU A 178 -13.54 11.62 28.29
C LEU A 178 -13.23 10.35 29.07
N PHE A 179 -12.01 10.20 29.57
CA PHE A 179 -11.60 9.04 30.35
C PHE A 179 -12.45 8.83 31.60
N LYS A 180 -12.78 9.91 32.32
CA LYS A 180 -13.61 9.79 33.53
C LYS A 180 -15.01 9.26 33.19
N GLN A 181 -15.67 9.85 32.19
CA GLN A 181 -17.03 9.45 31.82
C GLN A 181 -17.09 8.03 31.26
N THR A 182 -16.15 7.66 30.39
CA THR A 182 -16.14 6.33 29.77
C THR A 182 -15.74 5.25 30.78
N ALA A 183 -14.77 5.53 31.66
CA ALA A 183 -14.39 4.60 32.72
C ALA A 183 -15.52 4.36 33.72
N THR A 184 -16.25 5.42 34.14
CA THR A 184 -17.41 5.26 35.03
C THR A 184 -18.49 4.39 34.37
N GLN A 185 -18.85 4.65 33.11
CA GLN A 185 -19.81 3.82 32.39
C GLN A 185 -19.35 2.36 32.27
N PHE A 186 -18.06 2.13 32.01
CA PHE A 186 -17.51 0.79 31.97
C PHE A 186 -17.63 0.05 33.30
N LEU A 187 -17.29 0.73 34.40
CA LEU A 187 -17.33 0.16 35.75
C LEU A 187 -18.77 -0.11 36.22
N ASP A 188 -19.74 0.70 35.79
CA ASP A 188 -21.15 0.54 36.14
C ASP A 188 -21.78 -0.71 35.51
N ASN A 189 -21.40 -1.07 34.28
CA ASN A 189 -21.91 -2.29 33.62
C ASN A 189 -20.88 -2.95 32.69
N PRO A 190 -19.86 -3.63 33.24
CA PRO A 190 -18.75 -4.18 32.44
C PRO A 190 -19.21 -5.17 31.38
N GLU A 191 -20.20 -6.02 31.71
CA GLU A 191 -20.68 -7.08 30.81
C GLU A 191 -21.34 -6.51 29.57
N LYS A 192 -22.15 -5.44 29.70
CA LYS A 192 -22.74 -4.73 28.55
C LYS A 192 -21.68 -4.26 27.55
N HIS A 193 -20.49 -3.91 28.02
CA HIS A 193 -19.40 -3.40 27.18
C HIS A 193 -18.51 -4.50 26.62
N LYS A 194 -18.32 -5.61 27.36
CA LYS A 194 -17.51 -6.75 26.92
C LYS A 194 -18.26 -7.67 25.95
N SER A 195 -19.56 -7.86 26.16
CA SER A 195 -20.39 -8.78 25.36
C SER A 195 -21.05 -8.10 24.16
N SER A 196 -20.81 -6.80 23.95
CA SER A 196 -21.41 -6.07 22.84
C SER A 196 -20.73 -6.41 21.52
N TYR A 197 -21.53 -6.54 20.46
CA TYR A 197 -21.01 -6.70 19.11
C TYR A 197 -20.19 -5.47 18.69
N VAL A 198 -19.12 -5.69 17.91
CA VAL A 198 -18.06 -4.70 17.54
C VAL A 198 -18.60 -3.41 16.89
N SER A 199 -19.84 -3.39 16.38
CA SER A 199 -20.46 -2.18 15.82
C SER A 199 -21.41 -1.45 16.78
N SER A 200 -21.52 -1.90 18.04
CA SER A 200 -22.53 -1.41 18.99
C SER A 200 -21.99 -0.26 19.83
N TYR A 201 -22.63 0.90 19.74
CA TYR A 201 -22.31 2.04 20.58
C TYR A 201 -22.79 1.82 22.02
N THR A 202 -21.87 1.46 22.92
CA THR A 202 -22.22 1.14 24.31
C THR A 202 -21.91 2.27 25.29
N MET A 203 -21.02 3.21 24.92
CA MET A 203 -20.62 4.34 25.76
C MET A 203 -21.04 5.68 25.16
N THR A 204 -21.29 6.65 26.04
CA THR A 204 -21.64 8.02 25.67
C THR A 204 -20.72 9.01 26.35
N PHE A 205 -20.35 10.07 25.65
CA PHE A 205 -19.53 11.15 26.18
C PHE A 205 -20.21 12.46 25.89
N GLU A 206 -20.26 13.32 26.89
CA GLU A 206 -20.83 14.65 26.74
C GLU A 206 -19.83 15.71 27.19
N TRP A 207 -19.62 16.70 26.33
CA TRP A 207 -18.72 17.81 26.58
C TRP A 207 -19.25 19.09 25.96
N ASN A 208 -19.40 20.14 26.77
CA ASN A 208 -19.92 21.45 26.35
C ASN A 208 -21.21 21.36 25.50
N GLY A 209 -22.15 20.51 25.92
CA GLY A 209 -23.44 20.31 25.23
C GLY A 209 -23.38 19.46 23.94
N LYS A 210 -22.21 18.91 23.59
CA LYS A 210 -22.06 17.98 22.46
C LYS A 210 -21.93 16.55 22.98
N LYS A 211 -22.77 15.67 22.45
CA LYS A 211 -22.82 14.25 22.80
C LYS A 211 -22.25 13.38 21.68
N THR A 212 -21.28 12.54 22.04
CA THR A 212 -20.61 11.58 21.14
C THR A 212 -20.82 10.17 21.68
N ARG A 213 -20.96 9.19 20.79
CA ARG A 213 -21.12 7.78 21.16
C ARG A 213 -19.88 6.99 20.75
N PHE A 214 -19.45 6.07 21.59
CA PHE A 214 -18.26 5.25 21.40
C PHE A 214 -18.63 3.76 21.37
N VAL A 215 -17.87 3.00 20.59
CA VAL A 215 -17.82 1.55 20.64
C VAL A 215 -16.58 1.17 21.45
N VAL A 216 -16.69 0.08 22.21
CA VAL A 216 -15.54 -0.51 22.91
C VAL A 216 -14.97 -1.56 21.97
N GLU A 217 -13.72 -1.37 21.56
CA GLU A 217 -12.92 -2.38 20.82
C GLU A 217 -12.31 -3.40 21.78
#